data_AF-A0A750HQA6-F1
#
_entry.id   AF-A0A750HQA6-F1
#
_cell.length_a   1.000
_cell.length_b   1.000
_cell.length_c   1.000
_cell.angle_alpha   90.00
_cell.angle_beta   90.00
_cell.angle_gamma   90.00
#
_symmetry.space_group_name_H-M   'P 1'
#
loop_
_entity.id
_entity.type
_entity.pdbx_description
1 polymer ?
#
loop_
_entity_poly.entity_id
_entity_poly.type
_entity_poly.pdbx_seq_one_letter_code
_entity_poly.pdbx_strand_id
1 'polypeptide(L)' 'MAKEWFTVKECLGLPGFPGSEPAVRERLYKYSEGKEGVRRKRVKSKAEEFHISVFPLYVHR' A
#
# COMPACT_ATOMS: atom_id res chain seq x y z
N MET A 1 5.54 -17.09 6.72
CA MET A 1 4.39 -16.22 7.04
C MET A 1 4.55 -14.95 6.21
N ALA A 2 3.73 -14.75 5.18
CA ALA A 2 3.82 -13.56 4.34
C ALA A 2 3.31 -12.35 5.15
N LYS A 3 4.09 -11.27 5.20
CA LYS A 3 3.61 -10.00 5.74
C LYS A 3 2.57 -9.47 4.75
N GLU A 4 1.30 -9.42 5.13
CA GLU A 4 0.21 -9.00 4.23
C GLU A 4 -0.01 -7.48 4.20
N TRP A 5 0.61 -6.76 5.13
CA TRP A 5 0.40 -5.32 5.34
C TRP A 5 1.69 -4.54 5.20
N PHE A 6 1.65 -3.54 4.35
CA PHE A 6 2.81 -2.77 3.93
C PHE A 6 2.56 -1.29 4.13
N THR A 7 3.61 -0.55 4.43
CA THR A 7 3.55 0.92 4.55
C THR A 7 3.94 1.56 3.22
N VAL A 8 3.56 2.83 3.04
CA VAL A 8 3.99 3.65 1.89
C VAL A 8 5.52 3.61 1.73
N LYS A 9 6.26 3.63 2.85
CA LYS A 9 7.72 3.57 2.86
C LYS A 9 8.30 2.24 2.40
N GLU A 10 7.60 1.13 2.61
CA GLU A 10 8.03 -0.16 2.06
C GLU A 10 7.65 -0.32 0.59
N CYS A 11 6.70 0.47 0.09
CA CYS A 11 6.33 0.50 -1.31
C CYS A 11 7.25 1.42 -2.14
N LEU A 12 7.95 2.35 -1.49
CA LEU A 12 8.99 3.15 -2.11
C LEU A 12 10.08 2.24 -2.68
N GLY A 13 10.30 2.32 -4.00
CA GLY A 13 11.34 1.55 -4.67
C GLY A 13 10.95 0.10 -4.98
N LEU A 14 9.72 -0.33 -4.68
CA LEU A 14 9.20 -1.57 -5.25
C LEU A 14 8.99 -1.41 -6.76
N PRO A 15 9.34 -2.43 -7.58
CA PRO A 15 9.05 -2.39 -9.00
C PRO A 15 7.55 -2.18 -9.23
N GLY A 16 7.14 -1.25 -10.10
CA GLY A 16 5.73 -0.92 -10.31
C GLY A 16 5.16 0.18 -9.38
N PHE A 17 5.89 0.58 -8.34
CA PHE A 17 5.59 1.78 -7.56
C PHE A 17 6.48 2.97 -7.97
N PRO A 18 5.98 4.21 -7.91
CA PRO A 18 6.79 5.38 -8.22
C PRO A 18 7.85 5.60 -7.12
N GLY A 19 8.98 6.22 -7.46
CA GLY A 19 10.07 6.50 -6.51
C GLY A 19 9.78 7.61 -5.49
N SER A 20 8.52 8.02 -5.31
CA SER A 20 8.14 9.14 -4.44
C SER A 20 7.01 8.74 -3.49
N GLU A 21 7.20 8.98 -2.19
CA GLU A 21 6.20 8.72 -1.13
C GLU A 21 4.81 9.26 -1.46
N PRO A 22 4.66 10.54 -1.88
CA PRO A 22 3.34 11.07 -2.20
C PRO A 22 2.68 10.32 -3.38
N ALA A 23 3.43 10.01 -4.43
CA ALA A 23 2.89 9.31 -5.60
C ALA A 23 2.51 7.85 -5.29
N VAL A 24 3.30 7.17 -4.45
CA VAL A 24 2.99 5.82 -3.94
C VAL A 24 1.72 5.87 -3.11
N ARG A 25 1.62 6.84 -2.21
CA ARG A 25 0.46 7.03 -1.34
C ARG A 25 -0.80 7.27 -2.17
N GLU A 26 -0.77 8.19 -3.13
CA GLU A 26 -1.92 8.45 -4.01
C GLU A 26 -2.35 7.21 -4.77
N ARG A 27 -1.42 6.41 -5.31
CA ARG A 27 -1.74 5.13 -5.95
C ARG A 27 -2.38 4.14 -4.98
N LEU A 28 -1.81 3.95 -3.80
CA LEU A 28 -2.35 3.05 -2.78
C LEU A 28 -3.75 3.49 -2.33
N TYR A 29 -3.95 4.80 -2.16
CA TYR A 29 -5.26 5.38 -1.88
C TYR A 29 -6.25 5.07 -3.00
N LYS A 30 -5.87 5.29 -4.25
CA LYS A 30 -6.70 4.99 -5.42
C LYS A 30 -7.01 3.49 -5.58
N TYR A 31 -6.07 2.60 -5.23
CA TYR A 31 -6.31 1.15 -5.26
C TYR A 31 -7.11 0.65 -4.05
N SER A 32 -7.05 1.37 -2.93
CA SER A 32 -7.90 1.13 -1.76
C SER A 32 -9.28 1.76 -1.88
N GLU A 33 -9.47 2.69 -2.82
CA GLU A 33 -10.74 3.34 -3.09
C GLU A 33 -11.76 2.28 -3.55
N GLY A 34 -12.87 2.17 -2.82
CA GLY A 34 -13.90 1.15 -3.05
C GLY A 34 -13.59 -0.24 -2.49
N LYS A 35 -12.45 -0.45 -1.80
CA LYS A 35 -12.12 -1.69 -1.09
C LYS A 35 -12.13 -1.46 0.42
N GLU A 36 -13.17 -1.93 1.09
CA GLU A 36 -13.24 -1.86 2.56
C GLU A 36 -12.28 -2.89 3.20
N GLY A 37 -11.62 -2.50 4.28
CA GLY A 37 -10.71 -3.39 5.02
C GLY A 37 -9.30 -3.57 4.44
N VAL A 38 -8.95 -2.89 3.34
CA VAL A 38 -7.58 -2.97 2.77
C VAL A 38 -6.64 -1.85 3.23
N ARG A 39 -7.16 -0.86 3.96
CA ARG A 39 -6.40 0.21 4.59
C ARG A 39 -6.61 0.12 6.09
N ARG A 40 -5.52 0.14 6.84
CA ARG A 40 -5.57 0.25 8.30
C ARG A 40 -4.60 1.30 8.77
N LYS A 41 -4.97 1.99 9.85
CA LYS A 41 -4.10 2.96 10.51
C LYS A 41 -3.43 2.27 11.69
N ARG A 42 -2.12 2.44 11.88
CA ARG A 42 -1.47 1.91 13.08
C ARG A 42 -2.02 2.60 14.33
N VAL A 43 -2.42 1.82 15.32
CA VAL A 43 -2.88 2.33 16.63
C VAL A 43 -1.82 3.17 17.34
N LYS A 44 -0.53 2.85 17.15
CA LYS A 44 0.61 3.54 17.79
C LYS A 44 1.38 4.49 16.86
N SER A 45 0.98 4.66 15.61
CA SER A 45 1.76 5.47 14.67
C SER A 45 0.89 6.11 13.60
N LYS A 46 1.24 7.33 13.17
CA LYS A 46 0.53 8.03 12.08
C LYS A 46 0.71 7.36 10.71
N ALA A 47 1.50 6.30 10.64
CA ALA A 47 1.72 5.49 9.46
C ALA A 47 0.45 4.70 9.07
N GLU A 48 0.12 4.78 7.80
CA GLU A 48 -0.96 4.02 7.19
C GLU A 48 -0.39 2.76 6.56
N GLU A 49 -1.05 1.64 6.83
CA GLU A 49 -0.73 0.34 6.27
C GLU A 49 -1.79 -0.06 5.25
N PHE A 50 -1.33 -0.65 4.16
CA PHE A 50 -2.14 -1.09 3.03
C PHE A 50 -1.95 -2.58 2.84
N HIS A 51 -3.05 -3.28 2.52
CA HIS A 51 -3.03 -4.70 2.26
C HIS A 51 -2.36 -4.99 0.92
N ILE A 52 -1.56 -6.06 0.84
CA ILE A 52 -0.86 -6.45 -0.39
C ILE A 52 -1.82 -6.71 -1.57
N SER A 53 -3.10 -7.01 -1.30
CA SER A 53 -4.15 -7.16 -2.32
C SER A 53 -4.47 -5.89 -3.12
N VAL A 54 -3.96 -4.72 -2.72
CA VAL A 54 -4.08 -3.48 -3.50
C VAL A 54 -2.84 -3.19 -4.35
N PHE A 55 -1.81 -4.03 -4.28
CA PHE A 55 -0.51 -3.74 -4.87
C PHE A 55 -0.51 -4.18 -6.34
N PRO A 56 -0.10 -3.30 -7.27
CA PRO A 56 -0.13 -3.62 -8.70
C PRO A 56 0.75 -4.84 -9.06
N LEU A 57 1.84 -5.09 -8.33
CA LEU A 57 2.66 -6.30 -8.48
C LEU A 57 1.93 -7.59 -8.08
N TYR A 58 1.01 -7.52 -7.11
CA TYR A 58 0.18 -8.66 -6.70
C TYR A 58 -1.05 -8.84 -7.58
N VAL A 59 -1.41 -7.80 -8.35
CA VAL A 59 -2.45 -7.85 -9.39
C VAL A 59 -1.87 -8.40 -10.71
N HIS A 60 -0.77 -9.17 -10.67
CA HIS A 60 -0.30 -9.93 -11.83
C HIS A 60 -1.36 -10.97 -12.22
N ARG A 61 -2.10 -10.65 -13.29
CA ARG A 61 -2.85 -11.59 -14.10
C ARG A 61 -2.27 -11.54 -15.51
#